data_AF-A0A935PHG5-F1
#
_entry.id   AF-A0A935PHG5-F1
#
_cell.length_a   1.000
_cell.length_b   1.000
_cell.length_c   1.000
_cell.angle_alpha   90.00
_cell.angle_beta   90.00
_cell.angle_gamma   90.00
#
_symmetry.space_group_name_H-M   'P 1'
#
loop_
_entity.id
_entity.type
_entity.pdbx_description
1 polymer ?
#
loop_
_entity_poly.entity_id
_entity_poly.type
_entity_poly.pdbx_seq_one_letter_code
_entity_poly.pdbx_strand_id
1 'polypeptide(L)'
;MNWRPAVRIDRCVCQRLLFAQLLPVARANGWTLETIMDETGCGDQCGMCRPYLRAMLADGTTVFSEILEDVADDVVVLGDEAS
;
A
#
# COMPACT_ATOMS: atom_id res chain seq x y z
N MET A 1 -29.69 8.79 -11.40
CA MET A 1 -28.24 8.53 -11.57
C MET A 1 -27.63 8.16 -10.23
N ASN A 2 -27.31 6.88 -9.99
CA ASN A 2 -26.50 6.48 -8.83
C ASN A 2 -25.03 6.63 -9.19
N TRP A 3 -24.45 7.81 -8.96
CA TRP A 3 -23.01 8.03 -9.11
C TRP A 3 -22.34 7.81 -7.76
N ARG A 4 -21.78 6.61 -7.57
CA ARG A 4 -20.77 6.35 -6.55
C ARG A 4 -19.44 6.18 -7.27
N PRO A 5 -18.52 7.15 -7.21
CA PRO A 5 -17.18 6.96 -7.72
C PRO A 5 -16.56 5.77 -6.98
N ALA A 6 -16.13 4.74 -7.71
CA ALA A 6 -15.30 3.71 -7.13
C ALA A 6 -13.97 4.34 -6.74
N VAL A 7 -13.54 4.14 -5.49
CA VAL A 7 -12.20 4.53 -5.04
C VAL A 7 -11.19 3.75 -5.88
N ARG A 8 -10.14 4.43 -6.35
CA ARG A 8 -9.04 3.84 -7.09
C ARG A 8 -7.74 4.35 -6.53
N ILE A 9 -6.95 3.45 -5.96
CA ILE A 9 -5.66 3.75 -5.36
C ILE A 9 -4.62 2.94 -6.11
N ASP A 10 -3.85 3.61 -6.96
CA ASP A 10 -2.85 2.97 -7.84
C ASP A 10 -1.50 3.70 -7.84
N ARG A 11 -1.32 4.67 -6.93
CA ARG A 11 -0.14 5.53 -6.89
C ARG A 11 0.13 6.15 -5.53
N CYS A 12 1.37 6.55 -5.33
CA CYS A 12 1.69 7.60 -4.37
C CYS A 12 1.28 8.95 -4.95
N VAL A 13 0.36 9.67 -4.29
CA VAL A 13 -0.11 10.98 -4.78
C VAL A 13 0.93 12.09 -4.60
N CYS A 14 1.77 12.02 -3.56
CA CYS A 14 2.84 12.99 -3.32
C CYS A 14 3.90 12.95 -4.42
N GLN A 15 4.35 11.75 -4.78
CA GLN A 15 5.38 11.53 -5.80
C GLN A 15 4.80 11.33 -7.21
N ARG A 16 3.47 11.21 -7.32
CA ARG A 16 2.74 10.91 -8.57
C ARG A 16 3.23 9.63 -9.28
N LEU A 17 3.76 8.67 -8.52
CA LEU A 17 4.34 7.44 -9.04
C LEU A 17 3.35 6.27 -8.96
N LEU A 18 3.11 5.60 -10.10
CA LEU A 18 2.23 4.43 -10.16
C LEU A 18 2.89 3.21 -9.52
N PHE A 19 2.11 2.44 -8.77
CA PHE A 19 2.55 1.15 -8.23
C PHE A 19 2.96 0.16 -9.33
N ALA A 20 2.24 0.18 -10.46
CA ALA A 20 2.58 -0.64 -11.63
C ALA A 20 3.93 -0.29 -12.28
N GLN A 21 4.42 0.93 -12.10
CA GLN A 21 5.75 1.35 -12.56
C GLN A 21 6.83 1.03 -11.52
N LEU A 22 6.48 1.15 -10.24
CA LEU A 22 7.39 0.92 -9.12
C LEU A 22 7.69 -0.56 -8.89
N LEU A 23 6.67 -1.43 -8.93
CA LEU A 23 6.80 -2.85 -8.58
C LEU A 23 7.86 -3.62 -9.39
N PRO A 24 7.97 -3.48 -10.72
CA PRO A 24 9.00 -4.17 -11.48
C PRO A 24 10.43 -3.77 -11.07
N VAL A 25 10.65 -2.47 -10.81
CA VAL A 25 11.95 -1.94 -10.37
C VAL A 25 12.27 -2.43 -8.97
N ALA A 26 11.31 -2.37 -8.06
CA ALA A 26 11.47 -2.85 -6.69
C ALA A 26 11.81 -4.34 -6.66
N ARG A 27 11.10 -5.18 -7.44
CA ARG A 27 11.38 -6.62 -7.53
C ARG A 27 12.74 -6.93 -8.15
N ALA A 28 13.12 -6.22 -9.23
CA ALA A 28 14.39 -6.43 -9.90
C ALA A 28 15.59 -6.14 -8.99
N ASN A 29 15.45 -5.21 -8.04
CA ASN A 29 16.50 -4.79 -7.13
C ASN A 29 16.34 -5.34 -5.70
N GLY A 30 15.28 -6.12 -5.42
CA GLY A 30 15.01 -6.63 -4.07
C GLY A 30 14.71 -5.53 -3.04
N TRP A 31 14.06 -4.44 -3.45
CA TRP A 31 13.77 -3.31 -2.58
C TRP A 31 12.75 -3.64 -1.49
N THR A 32 13.04 -3.16 -0.28
CA THR A 32 12.08 -3.13 0.85
C THR A 32 11.25 -1.86 0.80
N LEU A 33 10.27 -1.72 1.70
CA LEU A 33 9.53 -0.46 1.85
C LEU A 33 10.46 0.71 2.19
N GLU A 34 11.45 0.48 3.06
CA GLU A 34 12.45 1.49 3.44
C GLU A 34 13.26 1.92 2.22
N THR A 35 13.76 0.97 1.41
CA THR A 35 14.48 1.30 0.17
C THR A 35 13.60 2.05 -0.83
N ILE A 36 12.32 1.71 -0.95
CA ILE A 36 11.37 2.47 -1.77
C ILE A 36 11.25 3.92 -1.28
N MET A 37 11.19 4.12 0.04
CA MET A 37 11.12 5.47 0.64
C MET A 37 12.37 6.26 0.33
N ASP A 38 13.55 5.66 0.50
CA ASP A 38 14.84 6.33 0.26
C ASP A 38 15.05 6.68 -1.23
N GLU A 39 14.75 5.74 -2.13
CA GLU A 39 15.04 5.89 -3.58
C GLU A 39 13.99 6.74 -4.31
N THR A 40 12.75 6.77 -3.83
CA THR A 40 11.64 7.41 -4.57
C THR A 40 10.88 8.47 -3.77
N GLY A 41 11.07 8.54 -2.45
CA GLY A 41 10.25 9.33 -1.55
C GLY A 41 8.80 8.85 -1.41
N CYS A 42 8.43 7.70 -2.00
CA CYS A 42 7.09 7.12 -1.82
C CYS A 42 6.99 6.53 -0.42
N GLY A 43 5.99 6.98 0.34
CA GLY A 43 5.81 6.57 1.74
C GLY A 43 6.47 7.51 2.74
N ASP A 44 7.32 8.45 2.31
CA ASP A 44 8.04 9.34 3.23
C ASP A 44 7.40 10.74 3.41
N GLN A 45 6.46 11.12 2.55
CA GLN A 45 5.75 12.41 2.67
C GLN A 45 4.48 12.30 3.53
N CYS A 46 3.32 12.03 2.93
CA CYS A 46 2.06 11.92 3.70
C CYS A 46 1.87 10.57 4.39
N GLY A 47 2.71 9.57 4.10
CA GLY A 47 2.59 8.21 4.64
C GLY A 47 1.40 7.38 4.13
N MET A 48 0.34 7.98 3.57
CA MET A 48 -0.90 7.27 3.21
C MET A 48 -0.73 6.12 2.20
N CYS A 49 0.33 6.11 1.40
CA CYS A 49 0.58 5.03 0.44
C CYS A 49 1.27 3.79 1.06
N ARG A 50 1.78 3.86 2.31
CA ARG A 50 2.52 2.79 2.98
C ARG A 50 1.79 1.44 3.01
N PRO A 51 0.51 1.32 3.45
CA PRO A 51 -0.16 0.03 3.50
C PRO A 51 -0.29 -0.60 2.10
N TYR A 52 -0.51 0.22 1.08
CA TYR A 52 -0.56 -0.23 -0.32
C TYR A 52 0.80 -0.65 -0.86
N LEU A 53 1.88 0.05 -0.49
CA LEU A 53 3.25 -0.34 -0.86
C LEU A 53 3.63 -1.69 -0.22
N ARG A 54 3.23 -1.94 1.03
CA ARG A 54 3.42 -3.24 1.69
C ARG A 54 2.66 -4.35 0.97
N ALA A 55 1.37 -4.16 0.71
CA ALA A 55 0.55 -5.12 -0.03
C ALA A 55 1.13 -5.38 -1.43
N MET A 56 1.48 -4.32 -2.16
CA MET A 56 2.13 -4.39 -3.48
C MET A 56 3.42 -5.21 -3.45
N LEU A 57 4.27 -5.05 -2.44
CA LEU A 57 5.50 -5.84 -2.29
C LEU A 57 5.19 -7.31 -1.96
N ALA A 58 4.17 -7.56 -1.12
CA ALA A 58 3.81 -8.89 -0.65
C ALA A 58 3.15 -9.76 -1.72
N ASP A 59 2.12 -9.25 -2.40
CA ASP A 59 1.29 -10.02 -3.34
C ASP A 59 1.39 -9.54 -4.80
N GLY A 60 1.95 -8.35 -5.05
CA GLY A 60 2.07 -7.78 -6.39
C GLY A 60 0.87 -6.94 -6.85
N THR A 61 -0.11 -6.68 -5.99
CA THR A 61 -1.28 -5.85 -6.29
C THR A 61 -0.86 -4.40 -6.51
N THR A 62 -1.29 -3.81 -7.62
CA THR A 62 -0.93 -2.43 -7.97
C THR A 62 -2.12 -1.48 -8.09
N VAL A 63 -3.35 -1.98 -7.90
CA VAL A 63 -4.59 -1.20 -7.92
C VAL A 63 -5.49 -1.69 -6.81
N PHE A 64 -5.91 -0.79 -5.94
CA PHE A 64 -6.78 -1.06 -4.81
C PHE A 64 -8.08 -0.28 -4.95
N SER A 65 -9.19 -0.92 -4.63
CA SER A 65 -10.53 -0.31 -4.63
C SER A 65 -11.07 -0.03 -3.23
N GLU A 66 -10.29 -0.39 -2.20
CA GLU A 66 -10.65 -0.28 -0.79
C GLU A 66 -9.53 0.44 -0.04
N ILE A 67 -9.88 1.09 1.07
CA ILE A 67 -8.91 1.76 1.92
C ILE A 67 -8.27 0.71 2.81
N LEU A 68 -6.94 0.57 2.74
CA LEU A 68 -6.18 -0.28 3.63
C LEU A 68 -5.78 0.51 4.88
N GLU A 69 -5.93 -0.11 6.05
CA GLU A 69 -5.44 0.42 7.31
C GLU A 69 -3.95 0.12 7.46
N ASP A 70 -3.19 1.05 8.02
CA ASP A 70 -1.77 0.85 8.34
C ASP A 70 -1.68 0.08 9.67
N VAL A 71 -2.07 -1.19 9.63
CA VAL A 71 -1.93 -2.12 10.75
C VAL A 71 -0.47 -2.55 10.86
N ALA A 72 0.36 -1.67 11.41
CA ALA A 72 1.65 -2.07 11.94
C ALA A 72 1.42 -2.87 13.23
N ASP A 73 1.05 -4.14 13.09
CA ASP A 73 0.96 -5.13 14.18
C ASP A 73 0.01 -4.74 15.34
N ASP A 74 -1.30 -4.76 15.10
CA ASP A 74 -2.29 -4.96 16.17
C ASP A 74 -3.01 -6.28 15.90
N VAL A 75 -2.41 -7.37 16.38
CA VAL A 75 -3.13 -8.62 16.62
C VAL A 75 -4.22 -8.31 17.66
N VAL A 76 -5.45 -8.10 17.19
CA VAL A 76 -6.63 -8.31 18.04
C VAL A 76 -6.77 -9.82 18.24
N VAL A 77 -6.32 -10.29 19.40
CA VAL A 77 -6.77 -11.58 19.94
C VAL A 77 -8.27 -11.44 20.19
N LEU A 78 -9.09 -11.81 19.22
CA LEU A 78 -10.48 -12.16 19.50
C LEU A 78 -10.43 -13.52 20.19
N GLY A 79 -10.26 -13.49 21.51
CA GLY A 79 -10.53 -14.64 22.35
C GLY A 79 -12.00 -14.99 22.22
N ASP A 80 -12.27 -16.23 21.83
CA ASP A 80 -13.57 -16.88 21.81
C ASP A 80 -14.38 -16.61 23.08
N GLU A 81 -15.52 -15.93 22.92
CA GLU A 81 -16.61 -16.00 23.90
C GLU A 81 -17.38 -17.31 23.63
N ALA A 82 -16.83 -18.43 24.11
CA ALA A 82 -17.53 -19.71 24.17
C ALA A 82 -18.13 -19.90 25.57
N SER A 83 -19.42 -19.56 25.66
CA SER A 83 -20.51 -20.10 26.50
C SER A 83 -20.37 -20.26 28.02
#